data_AF-A0A517PP87-F1
#
_entry.id   AF-A0A517PP87-F1
#
_cell.length_a   1.000
_cell.length_b   1.000
_cell.length_c   1.000
_cell.angle_alpha   90.00
_cell.angle_beta   90.00
_cell.angle_gamma   90.00
#
_symmetry.space_group_name_H-M   'P 1'
#
loop_
_entity.id
_entity.type
_entity.pdbx_description
1 polymer ?
#
loop_
_entity_poly.entity_id
_entity_poly.type
_entity_poly.pdbx_seq_one_letter_code
_entity_poly.pdbx_strand_id
1 'polypeptide(L)'
;MLKVSKALLTFALILACVATVDAAEKGAKKKKGNKKQPAVRIQALNLPDSIELSAEQKEKVAALKKEYTPQFVALQKKNREILTPDQLKARREAMKAAKDAGKKGKELRESVDEAVKLTDEQQKQMKEVTAATRKLNGEVRGKLESVLTSEQLAKIKKPGKAGKKKKKNS
;
A
#
# COMPACT_ATOMS: atom_id res chain seq x y z
N MET A 1 3.94 -65.02 -24.87
CA MET A 1 3.45 -63.71 -25.34
C MET A 1 3.79 -62.67 -24.30
N LEU A 2 4.69 -61.73 -24.60
CA LEU A 2 5.20 -60.76 -23.63
C LEU A 2 5.70 -59.48 -24.32
N LYS A 3 5.42 -58.34 -23.65
CA LYS A 3 6.15 -57.05 -23.61
C LYS A 3 5.64 -55.85 -24.46
N VAL A 4 5.01 -54.91 -23.74
CA VAL A 4 5.43 -53.50 -23.50
C VAL A 4 6.47 -52.90 -24.47
N SER A 5 6.22 -51.68 -25.01
CA SER A 5 7.17 -50.54 -24.95
C SER A 5 6.69 -49.24 -25.61
N LYS A 6 7.20 -48.14 -25.03
CA LYS A 6 7.04 -46.71 -25.33
C LYS A 6 7.65 -46.30 -26.69
N ALA A 7 7.14 -45.22 -27.30
CA ALA A 7 7.96 -44.32 -28.12
C ALA A 7 7.39 -42.89 -28.13
N LEU A 8 8.18 -41.96 -27.57
CA LEU A 8 8.14 -40.52 -27.81
C LEU A 8 8.68 -40.26 -29.23
N LEU A 9 8.09 -39.35 -30.02
CA LEU A 9 8.85 -38.66 -31.07
C LEU A 9 8.24 -37.27 -31.38
N THR A 10 9.02 -36.24 -31.06
CA THR A 10 8.88 -34.85 -31.49
C THR A 10 9.48 -34.68 -32.89
N PHE A 11 8.81 -34.01 -33.82
CA PHE A 11 9.45 -33.35 -34.96
C PHE A 11 8.70 -32.07 -35.34
N ALA A 12 9.46 -31.04 -35.67
CA ALA A 12 9.05 -29.65 -35.83
C ALA A 12 8.99 -29.21 -37.30
N LEU A 13 8.24 -28.11 -37.51
CA LEU A 13 8.48 -27.00 -38.44
C LEU A 13 7.89 -27.02 -39.87
N ILE A 14 7.39 -25.82 -40.25
CA ILE A 14 7.32 -25.13 -41.55
C ILE A 14 5.86 -24.75 -41.94
N LEU A 15 5.39 -23.53 -41.65
CA LEU A 15 5.55 -22.24 -42.36
C LEU A 15 4.47 -22.02 -43.44
N ALA A 16 3.50 -21.15 -43.14
CA ALA A 16 2.72 -20.44 -44.16
C ALA A 16 2.44 -19.01 -43.67
N CYS A 17 3.27 -18.07 -44.11
CA CYS A 17 2.98 -16.64 -44.09
C CYS A 17 2.30 -16.28 -45.40
N VAL A 18 1.07 -15.75 -45.35
CA VAL A 18 0.63 -14.70 -46.28
C VAL A 18 -0.17 -13.69 -45.47
N ALA A 19 0.33 -12.45 -45.47
CA ALA A 19 -0.34 -11.29 -44.95
C ALA A 19 -1.27 -10.71 -46.02
N THR A 20 -2.47 -10.30 -45.64
CA THR A 20 -3.10 -9.10 -46.19
C THR A 20 -3.62 -8.26 -45.05
N VAL A 21 -3.05 -7.06 -45.00
CA VAL A 21 -3.39 -5.93 -44.16
C VAL A 21 -4.71 -5.37 -44.67
N ASP A 22 -5.71 -5.24 -43.80
CA ASP A 22 -6.74 -4.24 -44.01
C ASP A 22 -6.83 -3.36 -42.76
N ALA A 23 -6.61 -2.07 -43.00
CA ALA A 23 -6.40 -1.04 -42.02
C ALA A 23 -7.56 -0.06 -42.14
N ALA A 24 -8.55 -0.15 -41.25
CA ALA A 24 -9.31 0.97 -40.73
C ALA A 24 -10.50 0.47 -39.91
N GLU A 25 -10.36 0.39 -38.59
CA GLU A 25 -11.20 1.22 -37.73
C GLU A 25 -10.60 1.34 -36.34
N LYS A 26 -10.63 2.56 -35.84
CA LYS A 26 -9.98 3.04 -34.63
C LYS A 26 -10.66 2.46 -33.38
N GLY A 27 -10.40 1.20 -33.07
CA GLY A 27 -10.55 0.66 -31.72
C GLY A 27 -9.42 1.18 -30.84
N ALA A 28 -9.53 2.45 -30.43
CA ALA A 28 -8.58 3.11 -29.54
C ALA A 28 -8.20 2.15 -28.40
N LYS A 29 -6.93 1.70 -28.38
CA LYS A 29 -6.28 1.21 -27.17
C LYS A 29 -6.64 2.24 -26.10
N LYS A 30 -7.56 1.91 -25.19
CA LYS A 30 -7.84 2.72 -24.01
C LYS A 30 -6.47 2.96 -23.39
N LYS A 31 -5.92 4.17 -23.59
CA LYS A 31 -4.82 4.68 -22.77
C LYS A 31 -5.29 4.36 -21.37
N LYS A 32 -4.62 3.41 -20.73
CA LYS A 32 -4.87 3.01 -19.35
C LYS A 32 -4.86 4.30 -18.58
N GLY A 33 -6.07 4.83 -18.34
CA GLY A 33 -6.26 6.23 -18.01
C GLY A 33 -5.34 6.55 -16.86
N ASN A 34 -4.61 7.66 -16.98
CA ASN A 34 -3.68 8.15 -15.97
C ASN A 34 -4.30 7.88 -14.60
N LYS A 35 -3.88 6.78 -13.97
CA LYS A 35 -4.59 6.25 -12.80
C LYS A 35 -4.21 7.25 -11.74
N LYS A 36 -5.07 8.27 -11.53
CA LYS A 36 -4.80 9.40 -10.62
C LYS A 36 -4.19 8.77 -9.39
N GLN A 37 -2.94 9.12 -9.10
CA GLN A 37 -2.24 8.53 -7.97
C GLN A 37 -3.19 8.67 -6.77
N PRO A 38 -3.43 7.59 -6.02
CA PRO A 38 -4.37 7.63 -4.91
C PRO A 38 -3.99 8.82 -4.04
N ALA A 39 -4.95 9.70 -3.78
CA ALA A 39 -4.72 10.91 -3.01
C ALA A 39 -3.98 10.56 -1.72
N VAL A 40 -2.91 11.29 -1.43
CA VAL A 40 -2.08 11.02 -0.25
C VAL A 40 -2.95 11.12 0.99
N ARG A 41 -3.00 10.03 1.75
CA ARG A 41 -3.83 9.94 2.95
C ARG A 41 -3.05 10.47 4.14
N ILE A 42 -3.59 11.50 4.79
CA ILE A 42 -3.12 12.00 6.07
C ILE A 42 -3.92 11.28 7.15
N GLN A 43 -3.31 10.30 7.82
CA GLN A 43 -4.02 9.42 8.76
C GLN A 43 -4.66 10.21 9.90
N ALA A 44 -3.99 11.26 10.39
CA ALA A 44 -4.50 12.10 11.46
C ALA A 44 -5.83 12.80 11.13
N LEU A 45 -6.09 13.11 9.84
CA LEU A 45 -7.33 13.75 9.39
C LEU A 45 -8.43 12.74 8.98
N ASN A 46 -8.15 11.44 9.09
CA ASN A 46 -9.13 10.40 8.80
C ASN A 46 -9.98 10.16 10.05
N LEU A 47 -11.00 11.00 10.22
CA LEU A 47 -11.92 10.95 11.35
C LEU A 47 -12.93 9.79 11.20
N PRO A 48 -13.36 9.15 12.30
CA PRO A 48 -14.49 8.22 12.29
C PRO A 48 -15.78 8.90 11.82
N ASP A 49 -16.63 8.15 11.11
CA ASP A 49 -17.91 8.65 10.59
C ASP A 49 -18.88 9.14 11.69
N SER A 50 -18.68 8.71 12.94
CA SER A 50 -19.44 9.16 14.12
C SER A 50 -19.13 10.60 14.58
N ILE A 51 -18.18 11.27 13.93
CA ILE A 51 -17.77 12.65 14.22
C ILE A 51 -18.31 13.55 13.12
N GLU A 52 -19.37 14.29 13.44
CA GLU A 52 -19.87 15.36 12.59
C GLU A 52 -19.10 16.64 12.88
N LEU A 53 -18.55 17.25 11.82
CA LEU A 53 -17.84 18.52 11.88
C LEU A 53 -18.77 19.67 11.48
N SER A 54 -18.70 20.78 12.22
CA SER A 54 -19.33 22.04 11.79
C SER A 54 -18.70 22.57 10.50
N ALA A 55 -19.32 23.56 9.86
CA ALA A 55 -18.78 24.20 8.65
C ALA A 55 -17.37 24.77 8.89
N GLU A 56 -17.19 25.53 9.98
CA GLU A 56 -15.90 26.11 10.36
C GLU A 56 -14.84 25.03 10.63
N GLN A 57 -15.22 23.91 11.27
CA GLN A 57 -14.29 22.81 11.52
C GLN A 57 -13.86 22.13 10.21
N LYS A 58 -14.79 21.95 9.26
CA LYS A 58 -14.46 21.41 7.93
C LYS A 58 -13.48 22.31 7.19
N GLU A 59 -13.65 23.64 7.28
CA GLU A 59 -12.71 24.59 6.67
C GLU A 59 -11.31 24.50 7.30
N LYS A 60 -11.23 24.48 8.64
CA LYS A 60 -9.96 24.31 9.36
C LYS A 60 -9.28 22.98 9.01
N VAL A 61 -10.03 21.88 8.96
CA VAL A 61 -9.52 20.56 8.54
C VAL A 61 -9.04 20.58 7.08
N ALA A 62 -9.77 21.26 6.18
CA ALA A 62 -9.36 21.40 4.79
C ALA A 62 -8.09 22.24 4.65
N ALA A 63 -7.92 23.29 5.45
CA ALA A 63 -6.70 24.08 5.51
C ALA A 63 -5.51 23.25 6.00
N LEU A 64 -5.67 22.48 7.09
CA LEU A 64 -4.65 21.53 7.57
C LEU A 64 -4.29 20.51 6.48
N LYS A 65 -5.29 19.98 5.76
CA LYS A 65 -5.04 19.05 4.66
C LYS A 65 -4.20 19.71 3.57
N LYS A 66 -4.52 20.92 3.14
CA LYS A 66 -3.75 21.66 2.13
C LYS A 66 -2.32 21.93 2.58
N GLU A 67 -2.14 22.37 3.82
CA GLU A 67 -0.82 22.67 4.41
C GLU A 67 0.10 21.45 4.42
N TYR A 68 -0.40 20.30 4.89
CA TYR A 68 0.44 19.12 5.13
C TYR A 68 0.53 18.15 3.95
N THR A 69 -0.39 18.22 2.97
CA THR A 69 -0.38 17.31 1.81
C THR A 69 0.98 17.28 1.08
N PRO A 70 1.65 18.42 0.79
CA PRO A 70 2.96 18.40 0.12
C PRO A 70 4.04 17.61 0.88
N GLN A 71 4.06 17.71 2.22
CA GLN A 71 5.02 17.00 3.06
C GLN A 71 4.76 15.49 3.06
N PHE A 72 3.49 15.07 3.12
CA PHE A 72 3.14 13.65 2.99
C PHE A 72 3.41 13.12 1.57
N VAL A 73 3.21 13.92 0.52
CA VAL A 73 3.58 13.56 -0.85
C VAL A 73 5.09 13.30 -0.95
N ALA A 74 5.91 14.17 -0.36
CA ALA A 74 7.36 13.99 -0.35
C ALA A 74 7.78 12.69 0.37
N LEU A 75 7.19 12.40 1.53
CA LEU A 75 7.44 11.15 2.25
C LEU A 75 6.96 9.92 1.48
N GLN A 76 5.81 9.99 0.81
CA GLN A 76 5.32 8.90 -0.01
C GLN A 76 6.24 8.63 -1.22
N LYS A 77 6.77 9.68 -1.85
CA LYS A 77 7.76 9.56 -2.94
C LYS A 77 9.02 8.85 -2.43
N LYS A 78 9.62 9.35 -1.33
CA LYS A 78 10.76 8.71 -0.68
C LYS A 78 10.49 7.22 -0.42
N ASN A 79 9.35 6.90 0.19
CA ASN A 79 8.98 5.51 0.47
C ASN A 79 8.90 4.61 -0.79
N ARG A 80 8.47 5.17 -1.92
CA ARG A 80 8.35 4.43 -3.20
C ARG A 80 9.69 4.17 -3.86
N GLU A 81 10.65 5.05 -3.63
CA GLU A 81 11.99 5.01 -4.22
C GLU A 81 12.94 4.06 -3.47
N ILE A 82 12.61 3.66 -2.24
CA ILE A 82 13.42 2.71 -1.46
C ILE A 82 13.57 1.36 -2.16
N LEU A 83 12.49 0.86 -2.78
CA LEU A 83 12.47 -0.46 -3.40
C LEU A 83 12.70 -0.38 -4.90
N THR A 84 13.53 -1.29 -5.41
CA THR A 84 13.70 -1.45 -6.85
C THR A 84 12.44 -2.01 -7.52
N PRO A 85 12.28 -1.86 -8.85
CA PRO A 85 11.17 -2.47 -9.58
C PRO A 85 11.06 -4.00 -9.37
N ASP A 86 12.20 -4.69 -9.31
CA ASP A 86 12.24 -6.14 -9.12
C ASP A 86 11.84 -6.54 -7.70
N GLN A 87 12.32 -5.82 -6.68
CA GLN A 87 11.88 -6.01 -5.30
C GLN A 87 10.38 -5.73 -5.14
N LEU A 88 9.84 -4.73 -5.84
CA LEU A 88 8.40 -4.46 -5.85
C LEU A 88 7.60 -5.60 -6.49
N LYS A 89 8.15 -6.24 -7.54
CA LYS A 89 7.52 -7.43 -8.16
C LYS A 89 7.58 -8.63 -7.22
N ALA A 90 8.76 -8.94 -6.67
CA ALA A 90 8.95 -10.01 -5.69
C ALA A 90 8.03 -9.85 -4.49
N ARG A 91 7.90 -8.61 -3.97
CA ARG A 91 6.95 -8.28 -2.90
C ARG A 91 5.52 -8.63 -3.27
N ARG A 92 5.06 -8.26 -4.47
CA ARG A 92 3.66 -8.51 -4.90
C ARG A 92 3.40 -10.00 -5.06
N GLU A 93 4.33 -10.74 -5.64
CA GLU A 93 4.23 -12.19 -5.85
C GLU A 93 4.24 -12.92 -4.51
N ALA A 94 5.17 -12.59 -3.61
CA ALA A 94 5.23 -13.15 -2.27
C ALA A 94 3.97 -12.84 -1.44
N MET A 95 3.47 -11.60 -1.51
CA MET A 95 2.21 -11.21 -0.86
C MET A 95 1.02 -12.02 -1.40
N LYS A 96 0.99 -12.30 -2.70
CA LYS A 96 -0.07 -13.11 -3.31
C LYS A 96 0.05 -14.56 -2.86
N ALA A 97 1.22 -15.17 -3.02
CA ALA A 97 1.47 -16.55 -2.62
C ALA A 97 1.22 -16.79 -1.12
N ALA A 98 1.65 -15.89 -0.25
CA ALA A 98 1.40 -15.98 1.18
C ALA A 98 -0.10 -15.93 1.51
N LYS A 99 -0.87 -15.07 0.83
CA LYS A 99 -2.33 -15.00 1.00
C LYS A 99 -3.04 -16.24 0.46
N ASP A 100 -2.64 -16.73 -0.71
CA ASP A 100 -3.19 -17.94 -1.32
C ASP A 100 -2.91 -19.17 -0.43
N ALA A 101 -1.77 -19.18 0.26
CA ALA A 101 -1.41 -20.15 1.30
C ALA A 101 -2.10 -19.91 2.66
N GLY A 102 -2.99 -18.92 2.78
CA GLY A 102 -3.74 -18.63 4.00
C GLY A 102 -2.94 -17.93 5.11
N LYS A 103 -1.67 -17.55 4.88
CA LYS A 103 -0.83 -16.89 5.89
C LYS A 103 -1.39 -15.52 6.25
N LYS A 104 -1.30 -15.15 7.54
CA LYS A 104 -1.81 -13.89 8.08
C LYS A 104 -0.81 -13.24 9.03
N GLY A 105 -1.05 -11.97 9.37
CA GLY A 105 -0.35 -11.31 10.48
C GLY A 105 1.17 -11.27 10.32
N LYS A 106 1.89 -11.96 11.23
CA LYS A 106 3.35 -12.00 11.28
C LYS A 106 3.92 -12.91 10.19
N GLU A 107 3.37 -14.10 10.00
CA GLU A 107 3.84 -15.09 9.02
C GLU A 107 3.79 -14.57 7.57
N LEU A 108 2.73 -13.80 7.25
CA LEU A 108 2.63 -13.15 5.94
C LEU A 108 3.73 -12.12 5.75
N ARG A 109 4.06 -11.33 6.79
CA ARG A 109 5.12 -10.32 6.71
C ARG A 109 6.48 -10.98 6.52
N GLU A 110 6.77 -12.01 7.30
CA GLU A 110 8.03 -12.77 7.20
C GLU A 110 8.21 -13.37 5.81
N SER A 111 7.18 -14.02 5.27
CA SER A 111 7.22 -14.59 3.92
C SER A 111 7.50 -13.55 2.83
N VAL A 112 7.08 -12.30 3.06
CA VAL A 112 7.26 -11.20 2.11
C VAL A 112 8.64 -10.57 2.29
N ASP A 113 9.09 -10.40 3.53
CA ASP A 113 10.39 -9.82 3.85
C ASP A 113 11.53 -10.74 3.36
N GLU A 114 11.38 -12.06 3.53
CA GLU A 114 12.29 -13.08 2.97
C GLU A 114 12.40 -13.01 1.45
N ALA A 115 11.29 -12.76 0.76
CA ALA A 115 11.27 -12.67 -0.70
C ALA A 115 11.85 -11.35 -1.23
N VAL A 116 11.70 -10.26 -0.47
CA VAL A 116 12.12 -8.92 -0.90
C VAL A 116 13.60 -8.66 -0.64
N LYS A 117 14.20 -9.33 0.37
CA LYS A 117 15.63 -9.25 0.71
C LYS A 117 16.16 -7.81 0.76
N LEU A 118 15.70 -7.06 1.75
CA LEU A 118 16.08 -5.66 1.93
C LEU A 118 17.55 -5.52 2.34
N THR A 119 18.29 -4.60 1.72
CA THR A 119 19.61 -4.20 2.20
C THR A 119 19.48 -3.42 3.51
N ASP A 120 20.56 -3.35 4.30
CA ASP A 120 20.57 -2.61 5.56
C ASP A 120 20.23 -1.12 5.35
N GLU A 121 20.72 -0.54 4.26
CA GLU A 121 20.41 0.84 3.89
C GLU A 121 18.92 1.03 3.54
N GLN A 122 18.32 0.09 2.78
CA GLN A 122 16.88 0.14 2.50
C GLN A 122 16.05 0.01 3.79
N GLN A 123 16.44 -0.88 4.70
CA GLN A 123 15.77 -1.02 6.00
C GLN A 123 15.87 0.26 6.83
N LYS A 124 17.04 0.91 6.85
CA LYS A 124 17.25 2.19 7.52
C LYS A 124 16.36 3.29 6.93
N GLN A 125 16.35 3.43 5.61
CA GLN A 125 15.48 4.39 4.91
C GLN A 125 13.99 4.14 5.21
N MET A 126 13.54 2.89 5.27
CA MET A 126 12.16 2.57 5.66
C MET A 126 11.85 3.02 7.08
N LYS A 127 12.77 2.79 8.03
CA LYS A 127 12.61 3.22 9.43
C LYS A 127 12.54 4.74 9.53
N GLU A 128 13.42 5.45 8.83
CA GLU A 128 13.44 6.91 8.80
C GLU A 128 12.17 7.50 8.22
N VAL A 129 11.73 7.02 7.05
CA VAL A 129 10.47 7.48 6.42
C VAL A 129 9.27 7.16 7.31
N THR A 130 9.26 6.00 7.97
CA THR A 130 8.21 5.63 8.93
C THR A 130 8.19 6.56 10.13
N ALA A 131 9.35 6.87 10.72
CA ALA A 131 9.47 7.78 11.84
C ALA A 131 9.05 9.21 11.47
N ALA A 132 9.49 9.71 10.31
CA ALA A 132 9.11 11.01 9.79
C ALA A 132 7.59 11.10 9.53
N THR A 133 7.00 10.05 8.93
CA THR A 133 5.56 9.96 8.70
C THR A 133 4.78 9.94 10.03
N ARG A 134 5.28 9.24 11.04
CA ARG A 134 4.68 9.20 12.38
C ARG A 134 4.75 10.57 13.06
N LYS A 135 5.91 11.23 13.02
CA LYS A 135 6.10 12.57 13.58
C LYS A 135 5.14 13.56 12.92
N LEU A 136 5.07 13.57 11.60
CA LEU A 136 4.21 14.47 10.84
C LEU A 136 2.72 14.23 11.14
N ASN A 137 2.29 12.97 11.25
CA ASN A 137 0.93 12.67 11.71
C ASN A 137 0.68 13.16 13.14
N GLY A 138 1.67 13.09 14.03
CA GLY A 138 1.58 13.62 15.39
C GLY A 138 1.38 15.15 15.41
N GLU A 139 2.09 15.88 14.56
CA GLU A 139 1.93 17.33 14.42
C GLU A 139 0.53 17.70 13.90
N VAL A 140 0.07 17.03 12.84
CA VAL A 140 -1.29 17.23 12.30
C VAL A 140 -2.34 16.87 13.34
N ARG A 141 -2.13 15.78 14.09
CA ARG A 141 -2.99 15.37 15.19
C ARG A 141 -3.09 16.47 16.24
N GLY A 142 -1.97 17.03 16.69
CA GLY A 142 -1.95 18.12 17.66
C GLY A 142 -2.74 19.36 17.18
N LYS A 143 -2.55 19.77 15.92
CA LYS A 143 -3.33 20.87 15.34
C LYS A 143 -4.82 20.56 15.21
N LEU A 144 -5.16 19.33 14.82
CA LEU A 144 -6.55 18.88 14.74
C LEU A 144 -7.23 18.88 16.12
N GLU A 145 -6.49 18.57 17.19
CA GLU A 145 -7.03 18.58 18.54
C GLU A 145 -7.49 19.97 18.98
N SER A 146 -6.89 21.04 18.47
CA SER A 146 -7.35 22.43 18.68
C SER A 146 -8.57 22.83 17.84
N VAL A 147 -8.95 22.02 16.84
CA VAL A 147 -10.11 22.29 15.97
C VAL A 147 -11.37 21.58 16.48
N LEU A 148 -11.19 20.44 17.14
CA LEU A 148 -12.28 19.58 17.59
C LEU A 148 -12.74 19.93 19.00
N THR A 149 -14.02 19.67 19.29
CA THR A 149 -14.56 19.77 20.64
C THR A 149 -14.10 18.60 21.50
N SER A 150 -14.12 18.76 22.82
CA SER A 150 -13.80 17.69 23.79
C SER A 150 -14.59 16.41 23.55
N GLU A 151 -15.87 16.53 23.17
CA GLU A 151 -16.74 15.39 22.85
C GLU A 151 -16.31 14.67 21.56
N GLN A 152 -15.99 15.44 20.49
CA GLN A 152 -15.48 14.88 19.24
C GLN A 152 -14.12 14.19 19.47
N LEU A 153 -13.26 14.78 20.30
CA LEU A 153 -11.98 14.20 20.68
C LEU A 153 -12.11 12.88 21.42
N ALA A 154 -13.08 12.75 22.32
CA ALA A 154 -13.36 11.51 23.04
C ALA A 154 -13.74 10.36 22.08
N LYS A 155 -14.37 10.66 20.94
CA LYS A 155 -14.71 9.69 19.90
C LYS A 155 -13.50 9.24 19.08
N ILE A 156 -12.38 9.97 19.12
CA ILE A 156 -11.15 9.57 18.46
C ILE A 156 -10.32 8.72 19.41
N LYS A 157 -10.25 7.41 19.17
CA LYS A 157 -9.38 6.51 19.92
C LYS A 157 -7.93 7.02 19.84
N LYS A 158 -7.40 7.54 20.95
CA LYS A 158 -5.97 7.88 21.05
C LYS A 158 -5.16 6.61 20.74
N PRO A 159 -4.14 6.67 19.87
CA PRO A 159 -3.25 5.54 19.65
C PRO A 159 -2.44 5.30 20.93
N GLY A 160 -2.98 4.45 21.83
CA GLY A 160 -2.31 4.02 23.06
C GLY A 160 -3.16 4.08 24.34
N LYS A 161 -4.29 3.36 24.40
CA LYS A 161 -4.79 2.72 25.65
C LYS A 161 -5.62 1.46 25.33
N ALA A 162 -5.19 0.65 24.37
CA ALA A 162 -5.63 -0.75 24.29
C ALA A 162 -4.45 -1.60 24.81
N GLY A 163 -4.42 -1.92 26.12
CA GLY A 163 -3.40 -2.85 26.63
C GLY A 163 -3.01 -2.81 28.11
N LYS A 164 -3.37 -1.82 28.94
CA LYS A 164 -3.28 -1.98 30.41
C LYS A 164 -4.52 -2.71 30.94
N LYS A 165 -4.77 -3.93 30.42
CA LYS A 165 -5.63 -4.89 31.13
C LYS A 165 -4.79 -5.41 32.28
N LYS A 166 -5.01 -4.78 33.45
CA LYS A 166 -4.76 -5.25 34.81
C LYS A 166 -4.27 -6.71 34.83
N LYS A 167 -2.95 -6.92 34.97
CA LYS A 167 -2.39 -8.21 35.38
C LYS A 167 -2.80 -8.37 36.84
N LYS A 168 -3.93 -9.03 37.08
CA LYS A 168 -4.38 -9.47 38.41
C LYS A 168 -4.54 -10.98 38.29
N ASN A 169 -3.46 -11.72 38.49
CA ASN A 169 -3.55 -13.12 38.86
C ASN A 169 -3.13 -13.21 40.32
N SER A 170 -4.14 -13.45 41.16
CA SER A 170 -4.06 -14.45 42.23
C SER A 170 -3.75 -15.83 41.64
#